data_AF-Q6MR63-F1
#
_entry.id   AF-Q6MR63-F1
#
_cell.length_a   1.000
_cell.length_b   1.000
_cell.length_c   1.000
_cell.angle_alpha   90.00
_cell.angle_beta   90.00
_cell.angle_gamma   90.00
#
_symmetry.space_group_name_H-M   'P 1'
#
loop_
_entity.id
_entity.type
_entity.pdbx_description
1 polymer ?
#
loop_
_entity_poly.entity_id
_entity_poly.type
_entity_poly.pdbx_seq_one_letter_code
_entity_poly.pdbx_strand_id
1 'polypeptide(L)'
;MNTPAHDEKWMRKALALARKAAEREEVPVAAIVVGPEGMISYAINTRERQQSPLGHAELLALHKASQKRGSWRLSDCTLYVTLEPCVMCAGAIQQSRIARVVYGAKDVKAGAVESLYHILKDPRLNHQVEVSSGILEDDCSELLQDFFKGRRDEKKSEKAQKVFRDRASVVVLHEGKVLGFHAVDPRAQVPYFFLPGGAVEKGESPATTAARECLEETGYKVRILEDSAFERVYDFPWDGKVHACRTVFYVGVLDQKWIPAGKIEDASYHKGVDWLPAKDAAKVFGYNKDILWAVQKLLKTAQKHAARSAKKP
;
A
#
# COMPACT_ATOMS: atom_id res chain seq x y z
N MET A 1 23.91 34.31 -22.49
CA MET A 1 23.55 33.45 -21.34
C MET A 1 22.96 32.10 -21.76
N ASN A 2 22.84 31.77 -23.06
CA ASN A 2 22.16 30.56 -23.54
C ASN A 2 23.14 29.66 -24.31
N THR A 3 24.20 29.19 -23.65
CA THR A 3 25.15 28.23 -24.26
C THR A 3 24.97 26.87 -23.60
N PRO A 4 25.24 25.75 -24.31
CA PRO A 4 25.16 24.41 -23.73
C PRO A 4 25.97 24.25 -22.43
N ALA A 5 27.18 24.83 -22.38
CA ALA A 5 28.02 24.83 -21.18
C ALA A 5 27.39 25.60 -19.99
N HIS A 6 26.61 26.64 -20.26
CA HIS A 6 25.86 27.36 -19.22
C HIS A 6 24.69 26.53 -18.69
N ASP A 7 23.97 25.85 -19.59
CA ASP A 7 22.85 25.00 -19.22
C ASP A 7 23.30 23.80 -18.38
N GLU A 8 24.38 23.14 -18.78
CA GLU A 8 24.98 22.05 -18.00
C GLU A 8 25.37 22.52 -16.59
N LYS A 9 25.96 23.71 -16.44
CA LYS A 9 26.35 24.25 -15.12
C LYS A 9 25.15 24.36 -14.19
N TRP A 10 24.01 24.85 -14.67
CA TRP A 10 22.81 24.94 -13.85
C TRP A 10 22.15 23.59 -13.63
N MET A 11 22.17 22.72 -14.62
CA MET A 11 21.63 21.37 -14.47
C MET A 11 22.41 20.53 -13.47
N ARG A 12 23.76 20.63 -13.43
CA ARG A 12 24.57 20.00 -12.37
C ARG A 12 24.20 20.49 -10.98
N LYS A 13 23.89 21.79 -10.84
CA LYS A 13 23.38 22.34 -9.57
C LYS A 13 21.99 21.80 -9.23
N ALA A 14 21.11 21.66 -10.22
CA ALA A 14 19.79 21.07 -10.03
C ALA A 14 19.90 19.59 -9.62
N LEU A 15 20.78 18.81 -10.24
CA LEU A 15 21.09 17.43 -9.86
C LEU A 15 21.59 17.31 -8.42
N ALA A 16 22.50 18.19 -7.99
CA ALA A 16 22.97 18.21 -6.61
C ALA A 16 21.84 18.52 -5.60
N LEU A 17 20.86 19.34 -5.97
CA LEU A 17 19.67 19.59 -5.17
C LEU A 17 18.70 18.40 -5.20
N ALA A 18 18.52 17.76 -6.35
CA ALA A 18 17.65 16.60 -6.52
C ALA A 18 18.10 15.42 -5.63
N ARG A 19 19.41 15.23 -5.46
CA ARG A 19 19.97 14.26 -4.50
C ARG A 19 19.51 14.54 -3.06
N LYS A 20 19.37 15.81 -2.66
CA LYS A 20 18.83 16.18 -1.34
C LYS A 20 17.33 15.89 -1.18
N ALA A 21 16.58 15.78 -2.28
CA ALA A 21 15.22 15.25 -2.23
C ALA A 21 15.24 13.73 -1.96
N ALA A 22 16.12 13.00 -2.66
CA ALA A 22 16.31 11.57 -2.44
C ALA A 22 16.67 11.23 -0.98
N GLU A 23 17.61 11.98 -0.40
CA GLU A 23 18.02 11.87 1.02
C GLU A 23 16.86 12.10 2.01
N ARG A 24 15.79 12.76 1.55
CA ARG A 24 14.58 13.03 2.33
C ARG A 24 13.40 12.15 1.92
N GLU A 25 13.69 11.04 1.23
CA GLU A 25 12.73 10.06 0.75
C GLU A 25 11.66 10.66 -0.19
N GLU A 26 12.00 11.74 -0.88
CA GLU A 26 11.19 12.37 -1.91
C GLU A 26 11.70 11.96 -3.30
N VAL A 27 10.81 11.91 -4.29
CA VAL A 27 11.23 11.69 -5.69
C VAL A 27 12.30 12.73 -6.05
N PRO A 28 13.47 12.32 -6.57
CA PRO A 28 14.64 13.19 -6.71
C PRO A 28 14.50 14.14 -7.89
N VAL A 29 13.68 15.16 -7.71
CA VAL A 29 13.46 16.24 -8.69
C VAL A 29 13.77 17.58 -8.02
N ALA A 30 14.49 18.43 -8.76
CA ALA A 30 14.79 19.78 -8.33
C ALA A 30 14.66 20.77 -9.48
N ALA A 31 14.35 22.01 -9.14
CA ALA A 31 14.22 23.09 -10.08
C ALA A 31 14.92 24.37 -9.59
N ILE A 32 15.48 25.14 -10.52
CA ILE A 32 16.18 26.40 -10.29
C ILE A 32 15.65 27.46 -11.24
N VAL A 33 15.31 28.64 -10.72
CA VAL A 33 14.97 29.82 -11.54
C VAL A 33 16.18 30.75 -11.59
N VAL A 34 16.64 31.07 -12.79
CA VAL A 34 17.80 31.91 -13.07
C VAL A 34 17.34 33.14 -13.85
N GLY A 35 17.68 34.34 -13.36
CA GLY A 35 17.48 35.60 -14.08
C GLY A 35 18.80 36.19 -14.58
N PRO A 36 18.80 37.45 -15.06
CA PRO A 36 19.98 38.09 -15.65
C PRO A 36 21.19 38.18 -14.70
N GLU A 37 20.94 38.35 -13.40
CA GLU A 37 21.98 38.46 -12.37
C GLU A 37 22.38 37.09 -11.76
N GLY A 38 21.79 35.99 -12.24
CA GLY A 38 22.03 34.64 -11.76
C GLY A 38 20.83 34.01 -11.05
N MET A 39 21.10 33.11 -10.10
CA MET A 39 20.06 32.28 -9.46
C MET A 39 19.15 33.13 -8.56
N ILE A 40 17.85 33.14 -8.88
CA ILE A 40 16.83 33.80 -8.08
C ILE A 40 16.37 32.86 -6.96
N SER A 41 15.95 31.64 -7.32
CA SER A 41 15.38 30.66 -6.40
C SER A 41 15.72 29.22 -6.80
N TYR A 42 15.52 28.31 -5.86
CA TYR A 42 15.51 26.87 -6.13
C TYR A 42 14.50 26.15 -5.22
N ALA A 43 14.10 24.96 -5.63
CA ALA A 43 13.35 24.03 -4.80
C ALA A 43 13.61 22.57 -5.20
N ILE A 44 13.23 21.68 -4.30
CA ILE A 44 13.23 20.23 -4.48
C ILE A 44 11.78 19.74 -4.33
N ASN A 45 11.47 18.55 -4.83
CA ASN A 45 10.18 17.92 -4.58
C ASN A 45 9.99 17.69 -3.06
N THR A 46 8.79 18.00 -2.57
CA THR A 46 8.40 17.88 -1.16
C THR A 46 6.98 17.35 -0.99
N ARG A 47 6.46 16.64 -2.00
CA ARG A 47 5.07 16.16 -2.05
C ARG A 47 4.71 15.32 -0.83
N GLU A 48 5.56 14.36 -0.46
CA GLU A 48 5.30 13.44 0.65
C GLU A 48 5.38 14.17 1.99
N ARG A 49 6.41 14.98 2.22
CA ARG A 49 6.61 15.70 3.48
C ARG A 49 5.55 16.77 3.72
N GLN A 50 5.11 17.46 2.68
CA GLN A 50 4.06 18.47 2.81
C GLN A 50 2.65 17.88 2.75
N GLN A 51 2.52 16.58 2.44
CA GLN A 51 1.23 15.94 2.16
C GLN A 51 0.39 16.77 1.17
N SER A 52 1.05 17.32 0.15
CA SER A 52 0.46 18.29 -0.76
C SER A 52 0.74 17.91 -2.20
N PRO A 53 -0.30 17.79 -3.05
CA PRO A 53 -0.11 17.50 -4.47
C PRO A 53 0.66 18.61 -5.19
N LEU A 54 0.75 19.81 -4.61
CA LEU A 54 1.46 20.97 -5.17
C LEU A 54 2.95 20.98 -4.83
N GLY A 55 3.46 20.00 -4.07
CA GLY A 55 4.84 19.92 -3.60
C GLY A 55 5.90 19.64 -4.69
N HIS A 56 5.64 19.99 -5.95
CA HIS A 56 6.56 19.81 -7.07
C HIS A 56 7.66 20.88 -7.09
N ALA A 57 8.86 20.51 -7.52
CA ALA A 57 10.03 21.39 -7.47
C ALA A 57 9.82 22.67 -8.28
N GLU A 58 9.23 22.57 -9.47
CA GLU A 58 8.98 23.68 -10.39
C GLU A 58 8.03 24.70 -9.76
N LEU A 59 6.90 24.25 -9.23
CA LEU A 59 5.92 25.12 -8.57
C LEU A 59 6.53 25.89 -7.40
N LEU A 60 7.27 25.18 -6.56
CA LEU A 60 7.92 25.77 -5.38
C LEU A 60 9.02 26.75 -5.79
N ALA A 61 9.79 26.46 -6.84
CA ALA A 61 10.84 27.35 -7.35
C ALA A 61 10.23 28.62 -7.97
N LEU A 62 9.19 28.49 -8.79
CA LEU A 62 8.46 29.63 -9.38
C LEU A 62 7.83 30.50 -8.30
N HIS A 63 7.16 29.90 -7.31
CA HIS A 63 6.57 30.64 -6.19
C HIS A 63 7.63 31.47 -5.44
N LYS A 64 8.76 30.85 -5.08
CA LYS A 64 9.88 31.54 -4.41
C LYS A 64 10.49 32.65 -5.29
N ALA A 65 10.60 32.43 -6.59
CA ALA A 65 11.12 33.42 -7.52
C ALA A 65 10.20 34.64 -7.56
N SER A 66 8.89 34.42 -7.68
CA SER A 66 7.90 35.50 -7.70
C SER A 66 7.88 36.31 -6.40
N GLN A 67 7.98 35.64 -5.25
CA GLN A 67 8.11 36.30 -3.94
C GLN A 67 9.37 37.16 -3.87
N LYS A 68 10.53 36.62 -4.28
CA LYS A 68 11.80 37.34 -4.26
C LYS A 68 11.83 38.54 -5.22
N ARG A 69 11.11 38.45 -6.34
CA ARG A 69 11.00 39.52 -7.34
C ARG A 69 9.90 40.53 -7.04
N GLY A 70 9.00 40.24 -6.11
CA GLY A 70 7.79 41.04 -5.88
C GLY A 70 6.86 41.08 -7.12
N SER A 71 6.95 40.08 -7.99
CA SER A 71 6.22 40.05 -9.26
C SER A 71 5.90 38.61 -9.63
N TRP A 72 4.68 38.36 -10.11
CA TRP A 72 4.30 37.07 -10.66
C TRP A 72 4.85 36.82 -12.08
N ARG A 73 5.32 37.88 -12.76
CA ARG A 73 5.94 37.80 -14.09
C ARG A 73 7.44 37.56 -13.96
N LEU A 74 7.90 36.47 -14.56
CA LEU A 74 9.30 36.02 -14.61
C LEU A 74 9.81 35.98 -16.07
N SER A 75 9.41 36.98 -16.86
CA SER A 75 9.65 37.06 -18.32
C SER A 75 11.10 37.18 -18.77
N ASP A 76 12.02 37.42 -17.85
CA ASP A 76 13.48 37.47 -18.09
C ASP A 76 14.20 36.24 -17.51
N CYS A 77 13.45 35.23 -17.04
CA CYS A 77 13.99 34.10 -16.31
C CYS A 77 13.99 32.80 -17.12
N THR A 78 14.98 31.95 -16.85
CA THR A 78 15.07 30.56 -17.29
C THR A 78 14.82 29.62 -16.12
N LEU A 79 13.98 28.60 -16.32
CA LEU A 79 13.75 27.51 -15.37
C LEU A 79 14.58 26.30 -15.78
N TYR A 80 15.44 25.80 -14.89
CA TYR A 80 16.14 24.52 -15.04
C TYR A 80 15.47 23.47 -14.16
N VAL A 81 15.17 22.28 -14.67
CA VAL A 81 14.54 21.20 -13.89
C VAL A 81 15.09 19.82 -14.30
N THR A 82 15.33 18.93 -13.34
CA THR A 82 15.98 17.63 -13.62
C THR A 82 15.08 16.64 -14.37
N LEU A 83 13.76 16.85 -14.37
CA LEU A 83 12.76 16.00 -15.03
C LEU A 83 11.79 16.87 -15.83
N GLU A 84 11.30 16.34 -16.95
CA GLU A 84 10.30 17.00 -17.78
C GLU A 84 9.05 17.44 -16.96
N PRO A 85 8.65 18.72 -17.03
CA PRO A 85 7.47 19.22 -16.32
C PRO A 85 6.18 18.48 -16.68
N CYS A 86 5.39 18.14 -15.66
CA CYS A 86 4.05 17.60 -15.84
C CYS A 86 3.02 18.68 -16.20
N VAL A 87 1.76 18.29 -16.48
CA VAL A 87 0.67 19.20 -16.88
C VAL A 87 0.51 20.39 -15.93
N MET A 88 0.54 20.12 -14.62
CA MET A 88 0.41 21.14 -13.58
C MET A 88 1.56 22.16 -13.62
N CYS A 89 2.80 21.67 -13.69
CA CYS A 89 3.99 22.52 -13.73
C CYS A 89 4.08 23.30 -15.04
N ALA A 90 3.76 22.68 -16.17
CA ALA A 90 3.70 23.35 -17.47
C ALA A 90 2.67 24.51 -17.47
N GLY A 91 1.50 24.30 -16.87
CA GLY A 91 0.51 25.36 -16.67
C GLY A 91 1.05 26.53 -15.82
N ALA A 92 1.78 26.24 -14.74
CA ALA A 92 2.36 27.27 -13.89
C ALA A 92 3.52 28.04 -14.56
N ILE A 93 4.36 27.35 -15.33
CA ILE A 93 5.41 27.96 -16.18
C ILE A 93 4.76 28.97 -17.13
N GLN A 94 3.66 28.58 -17.78
CA GLN A 94 2.92 29.46 -18.68
C GLN A 94 2.36 30.69 -17.97
N GLN A 95 1.75 30.52 -16.80
CA GLN A 95 1.16 31.62 -16.03
C GLN A 95 2.21 32.58 -15.48
N SER A 96 3.39 32.08 -15.10
CA SER A 96 4.51 32.88 -14.61
C SER A 96 5.30 33.59 -15.70
N ARG A 97 5.00 33.33 -16.98
CA ARG A 97 5.66 33.95 -18.13
C ARG A 97 7.15 33.65 -18.24
N ILE A 98 7.63 32.52 -17.71
CA ILE A 98 9.03 32.09 -17.88
C ILE A 98 9.42 32.13 -19.36
N ALA A 99 10.55 32.75 -19.68
CA ALA A 99 11.00 32.88 -21.06
C ALA A 99 11.46 31.52 -21.63
N ARG A 100 12.17 30.74 -20.81
CA ARG A 100 12.84 29.52 -21.25
C ARG A 100 12.79 28.43 -20.19
N VAL A 101 12.55 27.20 -20.61
CA VAL A 101 12.62 26.00 -19.78
C VAL A 101 13.70 25.09 -20.32
N VAL A 102 14.58 24.65 -19.43
CA VAL A 102 15.62 23.68 -19.71
C VAL A 102 15.39 22.48 -18.80
N TYR A 103 15.25 21.28 -19.37
CA TYR A 103 15.09 20.08 -18.56
C TYR A 103 16.04 18.94 -18.95
N GLY A 104 16.31 18.08 -17.97
CA GLY A 104 17.21 16.94 -18.12
C GLY A 104 16.50 15.73 -18.71
N ALA A 105 15.99 14.85 -17.85
CA ALA A 105 15.34 13.62 -18.27
C ALA A 105 13.91 13.84 -18.80
N LYS A 106 13.50 13.06 -19.79
CA LYS A 106 12.10 12.98 -20.25
C LYS A 106 11.22 12.22 -19.26
N ASP A 107 9.94 12.57 -19.21
CA ASP A 107 8.93 11.83 -18.46
C ASP A 107 7.90 11.21 -19.41
N VAL A 108 8.15 9.98 -19.85
CA VAL A 108 7.28 9.25 -20.78
C VAL A 108 5.90 8.90 -20.18
N LYS A 109 5.69 9.08 -18.87
CA LYS A 109 4.43 8.74 -18.18
C LYS A 109 3.59 9.95 -17.81
N ALA A 110 4.18 11.12 -17.64
CA ALA A 110 3.46 12.32 -17.20
C ALA A 110 3.95 13.64 -17.81
N GLY A 111 5.01 13.62 -18.62
CA GLY A 111 5.63 14.79 -19.22
C GLY A 111 4.68 15.53 -20.16
N ALA A 112 4.56 16.84 -19.95
CA ALA A 112 3.60 17.68 -20.67
C ALA A 112 4.24 18.74 -21.57
N VAL A 113 5.56 18.62 -21.80
CA VAL A 113 6.32 19.54 -22.65
C VAL A 113 6.60 18.91 -24.01
N GLU A 114 7.10 17.67 -24.03
CA GLU A 114 7.42 16.93 -25.26
C GLU A 114 6.95 15.46 -25.25
N SER A 115 6.69 14.84 -24.10
CA SER A 115 6.37 13.41 -24.03
C SER A 115 4.91 13.07 -24.33
N LEU A 116 3.95 13.53 -23.51
CA LEU A 116 2.52 13.25 -23.69
C LEU A 116 1.73 14.45 -24.20
N TYR A 117 2.17 15.65 -23.84
CA TYR A 117 1.56 16.90 -24.24
C TYR A 117 2.63 17.88 -24.70
N HIS A 118 2.20 18.94 -25.39
CA HIS A 118 3.05 20.02 -25.86
C HIS A 118 2.57 21.39 -25.37
N ILE A 119 2.23 21.49 -24.07
CA ILE A 119 1.54 22.66 -23.50
C ILE A 119 2.35 23.94 -23.74
N LEU A 120 3.67 23.89 -23.52
CA LEU A 120 4.54 25.06 -23.64
C LEU A 120 4.77 25.54 -25.09
N LYS A 121 4.40 24.71 -26.08
CA LYS A 121 4.48 25.00 -27.52
C LYS A 121 3.10 25.17 -28.16
N ASP A 122 2.02 25.22 -27.37
CA ASP A 122 0.66 25.38 -27.90
C ASP A 122 0.46 26.82 -28.44
N PRO A 123 0.22 27.00 -29.75
CA PRO A 123 0.11 28.33 -30.35
C PRO A 123 -1.13 29.10 -29.90
N ARG A 124 -2.11 28.43 -29.28
CA ARG A 124 -3.34 29.07 -28.75
C ARG A 124 -3.08 29.81 -27.44
N LEU A 125 -1.96 29.57 -26.77
CA LEU A 125 -1.62 30.21 -25.51
C LEU A 125 -0.90 31.56 -25.75
N ASN A 126 -1.20 32.52 -24.88
CA ASN A 126 -0.78 33.93 -25.00
C ASN A 126 0.70 34.23 -24.65
N HIS A 127 1.52 33.21 -24.38
CA HIS A 127 2.95 33.34 -24.11
C HIS A 127 3.67 32.13 -24.70
N GLN A 128 4.86 32.35 -25.23
CA GLN A 128 5.62 31.30 -25.90
C GLN A 128 6.91 31.09 -25.12
N VAL A 129 7.15 29.83 -24.76
CA VAL A 129 8.28 29.45 -23.91
C VAL A 129 9.31 28.72 -24.78
N GLU A 130 10.55 29.17 -24.76
CA GLU A 130 11.65 28.44 -25.37
C GLU A 130 11.93 27.16 -24.57
N VAL A 131 12.08 26.02 -25.24
CA VAL A 131 12.31 24.73 -24.58
C VAL A 131 13.65 24.15 -25.06
N SER A 132 14.49 23.73 -24.11
CA SER A 132 15.66 22.90 -24.36
C SER A 132 15.57 21.64 -23.49
N SER A 133 15.72 20.48 -24.11
CA SER A 133 15.60 19.18 -23.45
C SER A 133 16.91 18.39 -23.55
N GLY A 134 17.07 17.37 -22.70
CA GLY A 134 18.18 16.43 -22.78
C GLY A 134 19.48 16.89 -22.11
N ILE A 135 19.46 17.97 -21.33
CA ILE A 135 20.68 18.47 -20.66
C ILE A 135 21.02 17.55 -19.49
N LEU A 136 22.13 16.81 -19.58
CA LEU A 136 22.51 15.78 -18.60
C LEU A 136 21.39 14.74 -18.39
N GLU A 137 20.75 14.31 -19.48
CA GLU A 137 19.63 13.37 -19.47
C GLU A 137 19.96 12.07 -18.74
N ASP A 138 21.11 11.48 -19.03
CA ASP A 138 21.55 10.22 -18.42
C ASP A 138 21.70 10.35 -16.89
N ASP A 139 22.41 11.38 -16.41
CA ASP A 139 22.59 11.65 -14.99
C ASP A 139 21.23 11.87 -14.27
N CYS A 140 20.31 12.59 -14.92
CA CYS A 140 18.98 12.87 -14.36
C CYS A 140 18.12 11.61 -14.30
N SER A 141 18.17 10.79 -15.34
CA SER A 141 17.43 9.53 -15.46
C SER A 141 17.96 8.49 -14.47
N GLU A 142 19.28 8.33 -14.37
CA GLU A 142 19.92 7.38 -13.46
C GLU A 142 19.53 7.67 -12.00
N LEU A 143 19.56 8.94 -11.57
CA LEU A 143 19.15 9.33 -10.23
C LEU A 143 17.69 8.93 -9.91
N LEU A 144 16.77 9.10 -10.86
CA LEU A 144 15.37 8.68 -10.70
C LEU A 144 15.24 7.16 -10.64
N GLN A 145 15.95 6.44 -11.51
CA GLN A 145 15.92 4.99 -11.57
C GLN A 145 16.44 4.36 -10.27
N ASP A 146 17.56 4.86 -9.76
CA ASP A 146 18.17 4.42 -8.51
C ASP A 146 17.24 4.61 -7.31
N PHE A 147 16.60 5.77 -7.21
CA PHE A 147 15.63 6.05 -6.15
C PHE A 147 14.47 5.04 -6.14
N PHE A 148 13.87 4.76 -7.30
CA PHE A 148 12.78 3.78 -7.37
C PHE A 148 13.25 2.34 -7.24
N LYS A 149 14.51 2.03 -7.60
CA LYS A 149 15.11 0.71 -7.38
C LYS A 149 15.29 0.46 -5.88
N GLY A 150 15.89 1.39 -5.15
CA GLY A 150 16.05 1.33 -3.69
C GLY A 150 14.71 1.05 -2.98
N ARG A 151 13.67 1.83 -3.31
CA ARG A 151 12.32 1.63 -2.74
C ARG A 151 11.68 0.27 -3.06
N ARG A 152 11.98 -0.33 -4.21
CA ARG A 152 11.48 -1.67 -4.55
C ARG A 152 12.20 -2.74 -3.74
N ASP A 153 13.50 -2.57 -3.52
CA ASP A 153 14.32 -3.52 -2.79
C ASP A 153 14.01 -3.47 -1.28
N GLU A 154 13.78 -2.30 -0.71
CA GLU A 154 13.25 -2.11 0.67
C GLU A 154 11.89 -2.80 0.85
N LYS A 155 10.93 -2.59 -0.07
CA LYS A 155 9.63 -3.27 0.01
C LYS A 155 9.72 -4.79 -0.12
N LYS A 156 10.75 -5.31 -0.79
CA LYS A 156 11.00 -6.76 -0.89
C LYS A 156 11.60 -7.29 0.41
N SER A 157 12.56 -6.58 1.01
CA SER A 157 13.18 -7.00 2.27
C SER A 157 12.19 -6.99 3.43
N GLU A 158 11.32 -5.96 3.53
CA GLU A 158 10.24 -5.90 4.52
C GLU A 158 9.26 -7.08 4.42
N LYS A 159 8.93 -7.52 3.20
CA LYS A 159 8.08 -8.70 2.97
C LYS A 159 8.78 -10.00 3.31
N ALA A 160 10.08 -10.10 3.04
CA ALA A 160 10.87 -11.30 3.30
C ALA A 160 11.19 -11.51 4.79
N GLN A 161 11.18 -10.45 5.61
CA GLN A 161 11.45 -10.52 7.05
C GLN A 161 10.23 -10.81 7.94
N LYS A 162 9.00 -10.89 7.41
CA LYS A 162 7.83 -11.22 8.23
C LYS A 162 7.92 -12.67 8.74
N VAL A 163 8.19 -12.85 10.03
CA VAL A 163 8.08 -14.14 10.72
C VAL A 163 6.60 -14.49 10.83
N PHE A 164 6.17 -15.49 10.07
CA PHE A 164 4.77 -15.96 10.10
C PHE A 164 4.54 -16.85 11.31
N ARG A 165 3.40 -16.64 11.98
CA ARG A 165 2.86 -17.58 12.96
C ARG A 165 2.06 -18.65 12.21
N ASP A 166 2.53 -19.89 12.30
CA ASP A 166 1.82 -21.04 11.76
C ASP A 166 0.63 -21.38 12.67
N ARG A 167 -0.56 -21.46 12.06
CA ARG A 167 -1.84 -21.68 12.74
C ARG A 167 -2.68 -22.72 12.03
N ALA A 168 -3.63 -23.28 12.75
CA ALA A 168 -4.70 -24.08 12.18
C ALA A 168 -6.05 -23.68 12.76
N SER A 169 -7.12 -23.81 11.97
CA SER A 169 -8.47 -23.43 12.37
C SER A 169 -9.50 -24.34 11.70
N VAL A 170 -10.68 -24.45 12.30
CA VAL A 170 -11.75 -25.32 11.80
C VAL A 170 -13.08 -24.58 11.64
N VAL A 171 -13.74 -24.85 10.52
CA VAL A 171 -15.12 -24.45 10.23
C VAL A 171 -16.03 -25.63 10.50
N VAL A 172 -16.86 -25.52 11.54
CA VAL A 172 -17.85 -26.54 11.91
C VAL A 172 -19.23 -26.04 11.56
N LEU A 173 -19.94 -26.79 10.71
CA LEU A 173 -21.30 -26.46 10.28
C LEU A 173 -22.29 -27.49 10.85
N HIS A 174 -23.27 -27.02 11.62
CA HIS A 174 -24.35 -27.83 12.15
C HIS A 174 -25.68 -27.09 11.99
N GLU A 175 -26.68 -27.73 11.40
CA GLU A 175 -28.02 -27.16 11.18
C GLU A 175 -28.03 -25.74 10.58
N GLY A 176 -27.13 -25.47 9.64
CA GLY A 176 -27.02 -24.16 8.98
C GLY A 176 -26.36 -23.07 9.85
N LYS A 177 -25.78 -23.43 11.00
CA LYS A 177 -25.04 -22.54 11.89
C LYS A 177 -23.57 -22.93 11.98
N VAL A 178 -22.72 -21.93 12.18
CA VAL A 178 -21.27 -22.05 12.28
C VAL A 178 -20.85 -21.86 13.72
N LEU A 179 -20.05 -22.79 14.23
CA LEU A 179 -19.46 -22.70 15.55
C LEU A 179 -18.35 -21.64 15.58
N GLY A 180 -18.30 -20.90 16.67
CA GLY A 180 -17.21 -20.00 16.98
C GLY A 180 -17.33 -19.45 18.40
N PHE A 181 -16.49 -18.48 18.72
CA PHE A 181 -16.50 -17.82 20.02
C PHE A 181 -16.36 -16.32 19.88
N HIS A 182 -16.94 -15.60 20.83
CA HIS A 182 -16.82 -14.16 20.93
C HIS A 182 -15.51 -13.80 21.63
N ALA A 183 -14.80 -12.82 21.09
CA ALA A 183 -13.62 -12.27 21.70
C ALA A 183 -13.62 -10.75 21.60
N VAL A 184 -12.90 -10.07 22.49
CA VAL A 184 -12.70 -8.62 22.42
C VAL A 184 -11.21 -8.34 22.40
N ASP A 185 -10.75 -7.56 21.42
CA ASP A 185 -9.35 -7.14 21.38
C ASP A 185 -9.00 -6.38 22.66
N PRO A 186 -8.00 -6.82 23.45
CA PRO A 186 -7.68 -6.23 24.74
C PRO A 186 -7.34 -4.74 24.68
N ARG A 187 -6.79 -4.27 23.55
CA ARG A 187 -6.32 -2.88 23.39
C ARG A 187 -7.29 -2.04 22.58
N ALA A 188 -7.74 -2.54 21.43
CA ALA A 188 -8.64 -1.83 20.54
C ALA A 188 -10.11 -1.85 21.03
N GLN A 189 -10.44 -2.77 21.95
CA GLN A 189 -11.80 -2.97 22.48
C GLN A 189 -12.83 -3.29 21.38
N VAL A 190 -12.36 -3.81 20.23
CA VAL A 190 -13.21 -4.22 19.11
C VAL A 190 -13.70 -5.65 19.36
N PRO A 191 -15.02 -5.91 19.29
CA PRO A 191 -15.56 -7.26 19.40
C PRO A 191 -15.38 -8.03 18.09
N TYR A 192 -15.03 -9.31 18.21
CA TYR A 192 -14.86 -10.26 17.12
C TYR A 192 -15.66 -11.53 17.42
N PHE A 193 -15.95 -12.27 16.35
CA PHE A 193 -16.37 -13.66 16.44
C PHE A 193 -15.36 -14.49 15.65
N PHE A 194 -14.64 -15.36 16.34
CA PHE A 194 -13.59 -16.17 15.77
C PHE A 194 -14.07 -17.58 15.49
N LEU A 195 -13.52 -18.16 14.41
CA LEU A 195 -13.49 -19.62 14.29
C LEU A 195 -12.55 -20.17 15.36
N PRO A 196 -12.83 -21.37 15.88
CA PRO A 196 -11.87 -22.06 16.71
C PRO A 196 -10.55 -22.30 15.95
N GLY A 197 -9.42 -22.07 16.61
CA GLY A 197 -8.10 -22.31 16.05
C GLY A 197 -6.99 -21.48 16.65
N GLY A 198 -5.81 -22.07 16.79
CA GLY A 198 -4.64 -21.46 17.42
C GLY A 198 -3.34 -21.74 16.69
N ALA A 199 -2.22 -21.65 17.40
CA ALA A 199 -0.89 -21.87 16.85
C ALA A 199 -0.60 -23.37 16.73
N VAL A 200 0.11 -23.77 15.67
CA VAL A 200 0.56 -25.15 15.50
C VAL A 200 1.75 -25.40 16.43
N GLU A 201 1.62 -26.35 17.33
CA GLU A 201 2.69 -26.72 18.27
C GLU A 201 3.74 -27.62 17.60
N LYS A 202 4.95 -27.65 18.18
CA LYS A 202 6.07 -28.41 17.62
C LYS A 202 5.76 -29.91 17.64
N GLY A 203 5.71 -30.52 16.45
CA GLY A 203 5.43 -31.95 16.28
C GLY A 203 3.95 -32.29 16.13
N GLU A 204 3.07 -31.30 16.18
CA GLU A 204 1.63 -31.45 15.94
C GLU A 204 1.30 -31.22 14.46
N SER A 205 0.35 -31.98 13.90
CA SER A 205 -0.17 -31.71 12.56
C SER A 205 -1.18 -30.56 12.60
N PRO A 206 -1.33 -29.73 11.55
CA PRO A 206 -2.34 -28.67 11.53
C PRO A 206 -3.78 -29.20 11.74
N ALA A 207 -4.09 -30.41 11.27
CA ALA A 207 -5.40 -31.02 11.52
C ALA A 207 -5.60 -31.35 13.01
N THR A 208 -4.58 -31.90 13.67
CA THR A 208 -4.61 -32.17 15.12
C THR A 208 -4.76 -30.88 15.92
N THR A 209 -3.99 -29.84 15.57
CA THR A 209 -4.11 -28.50 16.17
C THR A 209 -5.53 -27.97 16.03
N ALA A 210 -6.13 -28.02 14.84
CA ALA A 210 -7.46 -27.50 14.61
C ALA A 210 -8.54 -28.23 15.45
N ALA A 211 -8.39 -29.54 15.66
CA ALA A 211 -9.29 -30.31 16.51
C ALA A 211 -9.10 -29.98 18.00
N ARG A 212 -7.85 -29.88 18.46
CA ARG A 212 -7.48 -29.54 19.85
C ARG A 212 -8.01 -28.16 20.23
N GLU A 213 -7.69 -27.15 19.44
CA GLU A 213 -8.11 -25.76 19.66
C GLU A 213 -9.64 -25.62 19.63
N CYS A 214 -10.32 -26.37 18.76
CA CYS A 214 -11.78 -26.42 18.79
C CYS A 214 -12.32 -26.96 20.11
N LEU A 215 -11.73 -28.03 20.63
CA LEU A 215 -12.13 -28.56 21.94
C LEU A 215 -11.84 -27.57 23.07
N GLU A 216 -10.66 -26.95 23.07
CA GLU A 216 -10.22 -26.01 24.11
C GLU A 216 -11.05 -24.72 24.13
N GLU A 217 -11.23 -24.08 22.97
CA GLU A 217 -11.91 -22.78 22.88
C GLU A 217 -13.45 -22.92 22.87
N THR A 218 -14.00 -24.07 22.44
CA THR A 218 -15.45 -24.23 22.24
C THR A 218 -16.09 -25.41 22.96
N GLY A 219 -15.31 -26.34 23.50
CA GLY A 219 -15.83 -27.52 24.20
C GLY A 219 -16.43 -28.59 23.27
N TYR A 220 -16.39 -28.38 21.95
CA TYR A 220 -16.90 -29.34 20.97
C TYR A 220 -15.77 -30.17 20.37
N LYS A 221 -15.87 -31.50 20.55
CA LYS A 221 -15.04 -32.46 19.84
C LYS A 221 -15.48 -32.55 18.38
N VAL A 222 -14.49 -32.49 17.49
CA VAL A 222 -14.70 -32.57 16.05
C VAL A 222 -13.73 -33.54 15.41
N ARG A 223 -14.21 -34.28 14.42
CA ARG A 223 -13.37 -35.00 13.47
C ARG A 223 -13.09 -34.11 12.28
N ILE A 224 -11.82 -33.93 11.96
CA ILE A 224 -11.36 -33.10 10.85
C ILE A 224 -11.48 -33.86 9.52
N LEU A 225 -11.96 -33.18 8.49
CA LEU A 225 -11.91 -33.65 7.11
C LEU A 225 -10.60 -33.14 6.49
N GLU A 226 -9.53 -33.93 6.55
CA GLU A 226 -8.20 -33.48 6.13
C GLU A 226 -8.13 -33.06 4.64
N ASP A 227 -8.94 -33.69 3.78
CA ASP A 227 -9.07 -33.37 2.35
C ASP A 227 -9.66 -31.98 2.07
N SER A 228 -10.21 -31.32 3.09
CA SER A 228 -10.75 -29.97 3.00
C SER A 228 -9.74 -28.86 3.26
N ALA A 229 -8.47 -29.19 3.54
CA ALA A 229 -7.43 -28.23 3.89
C ALA A 229 -7.38 -27.04 2.92
N PHE A 230 -7.38 -25.83 3.49
CA PHE A 230 -7.28 -24.60 2.71
C PHE A 230 -6.40 -23.57 3.42
N GLU A 231 -5.25 -23.27 2.84
CA GLU A 231 -4.28 -22.35 3.42
C GLU A 231 -4.55 -20.90 2.99
N ARG A 232 -4.40 -19.95 3.93
CA ARG A 232 -4.31 -18.51 3.67
C ARG A 232 -3.18 -17.88 4.47
N VAL A 233 -2.58 -16.84 3.88
CA VAL A 233 -1.64 -15.95 4.54
C VAL A 233 -2.27 -14.57 4.66
N TYR A 234 -2.28 -14.00 5.86
CA TYR A 234 -2.88 -12.70 6.12
C TYR A 234 -2.24 -12.01 7.33
N ASP A 235 -2.36 -10.68 7.38
CA ASP A 235 -2.02 -9.90 8.56
C ASP A 235 -3.26 -9.77 9.45
N PHE A 236 -3.08 -9.93 10.75
CA PHE A 236 -4.14 -9.80 11.75
C PHE A 236 -3.73 -8.82 12.86
N PRO A 237 -4.39 -7.66 13.00
CA PRO A 237 -4.16 -6.75 14.11
C PRO A 237 -4.81 -7.32 15.39
N TRP A 238 -4.01 -7.52 16.43
CA TRP A 238 -4.47 -7.96 17.75
C TRP A 238 -3.58 -7.38 18.84
N ASP A 239 -4.17 -6.88 19.93
CA ASP A 239 -3.45 -6.38 21.11
C ASP A 239 -2.38 -5.31 20.75
N GLY A 240 -2.73 -4.46 19.78
CA GLY A 240 -1.84 -3.39 19.29
C GLY A 240 -0.63 -3.85 18.45
N LYS A 241 -0.57 -5.12 18.06
CA LYS A 241 0.46 -5.66 17.16
C LYS A 241 -0.19 -6.21 15.90
N VAL A 242 0.54 -6.17 14.78
CA VAL A 242 0.12 -6.86 13.55
C VAL A 242 0.82 -8.21 13.51
N HIS A 243 0.04 -9.28 13.53
CA HIS A 243 0.53 -10.65 13.42
C HIS A 243 0.41 -11.12 11.98
N ALA A 244 1.54 -11.49 11.37
CA ALA A 244 1.54 -12.21 10.10
C ALA A 244 1.17 -13.68 10.38
N CYS A 245 0.04 -14.14 9.86
CA CYS A 245 -0.47 -15.49 10.07
C CYS A 245 -0.40 -16.31 8.78
N ARG A 246 0.07 -17.56 8.88
CA ARG A 246 -0.18 -18.61 7.89
C ARG A 246 -1.12 -19.63 8.54
N THR A 247 -2.37 -19.66 8.10
CA THR A 247 -3.39 -20.50 8.72
C THR A 247 -3.89 -21.56 7.73
N VAL A 248 -3.87 -22.82 8.15
CA VAL A 248 -4.55 -23.92 7.44
C VAL A 248 -5.95 -24.08 8.04
N PHE A 249 -6.97 -23.87 7.21
CA PHE A 249 -8.36 -24.02 7.60
C PHE A 249 -8.91 -25.37 7.15
N TYR A 250 -9.73 -25.99 7.99
CA TYR A 250 -10.39 -27.27 7.69
C TYR A 250 -11.90 -27.20 7.88
N VAL A 251 -12.62 -28.16 7.30
CA VAL A 251 -13.98 -28.53 7.72
C VAL A 251 -13.89 -29.53 8.87
N GLY A 252 -14.63 -29.26 9.95
CA GLY A 252 -14.83 -30.16 11.07
C GLY A 252 -16.26 -30.71 11.09
N VAL A 253 -16.39 -31.98 11.46
CA VAL A 253 -17.68 -32.63 11.73
C VAL A 253 -17.76 -32.93 13.21
N LEU A 254 -18.87 -32.59 13.87
CA LEU A 254 -19.08 -32.91 15.28
C LEU A 254 -18.88 -34.41 15.52
N ASP A 255 -18.04 -34.74 16.50
CA ASP A 255 -17.76 -36.10 16.97
C ASP A 255 -18.35 -36.32 18.37
N GLN A 256 -19.46 -35.65 18.63
CA GLN A 256 -20.25 -35.73 19.84
C GLN A 256 -21.69 -35.34 19.53
N LYS A 257 -22.62 -35.67 20.44
CA LYS A 257 -23.98 -35.14 20.37
C LYS A 257 -23.93 -33.62 20.52
N TRP A 258 -24.68 -32.90 19.68
CA TRP A 258 -24.81 -31.47 19.83
C TRP A 258 -25.46 -31.13 21.17
N ILE A 259 -24.88 -30.14 21.85
CA ILE A 259 -25.38 -29.55 23.08
C ILE A 259 -25.44 -28.03 22.90
N PRO A 260 -26.32 -27.31 23.60
CA PRO A 260 -26.32 -25.86 23.61
C PRO A 260 -24.96 -25.30 24.06
N ALA A 261 -24.56 -24.16 23.49
CA ALA A 261 -23.29 -23.52 23.83
C ALA A 261 -23.27 -23.11 25.32
N GLY A 262 -22.19 -23.48 26.00
CA GLY A 262 -21.96 -23.16 27.41
C GLY A 262 -20.93 -22.05 27.61
N LYS A 263 -20.71 -21.66 28.87
CA LYS A 263 -19.55 -20.86 29.25
C LYS A 263 -18.31 -21.75 29.27
N ILE A 264 -17.22 -21.26 28.69
CA ILE A 264 -15.90 -21.90 28.73
C ILE A 264 -14.95 -20.91 29.36
N GLU A 265 -14.21 -21.36 30.37
CA GLU A 265 -13.10 -20.61 30.93
C GLU A 265 -11.86 -20.90 30.09
N ASP A 266 -11.51 -19.92 29.27
CA ASP A 266 -10.29 -19.89 28.48
C ASP A 266 -9.56 -18.56 28.76
N ALA A 267 -9.02 -17.87 27.76
CA ALA A 267 -8.36 -16.60 27.96
C ALA A 267 -9.33 -15.48 28.36
N SER A 268 -8.82 -14.45 29.05
CA SER A 268 -9.63 -13.31 29.54
C SER A 268 -10.36 -12.52 28.44
N TYR A 269 -9.89 -12.62 27.19
CA TYR A 269 -10.54 -12.04 26.02
C TYR A 269 -11.71 -12.87 25.48
N HIS A 270 -11.82 -14.15 25.85
CA HIS A 270 -12.90 -15.06 25.45
C HIS A 270 -14.18 -14.69 26.20
N LYS A 271 -15.27 -14.45 25.45
CA LYS A 271 -16.56 -13.96 25.96
C LYS A 271 -17.70 -14.95 25.78
N GLY A 272 -17.41 -16.18 25.40
CA GLY A 272 -18.39 -17.25 25.25
C GLY A 272 -18.50 -17.81 23.84
N VAL A 273 -19.04 -19.01 23.75
CA VAL A 273 -19.20 -19.80 22.53
C VAL A 273 -20.59 -19.55 21.95
N ASP A 274 -20.71 -19.50 20.62
CA ASP A 274 -22.02 -19.38 19.96
C ASP A 274 -22.04 -20.11 18.61
N TRP A 275 -23.26 -20.34 18.12
CA TRP A 275 -23.56 -20.92 16.81
C TRP A 275 -24.28 -19.88 15.94
N LEU A 276 -23.54 -19.16 15.11
CA LEU A 276 -24.09 -18.09 14.28
C LEU A 276 -24.63 -18.61 12.94
N PRO A 277 -25.73 -18.06 12.39
CA PRO A 277 -26.24 -18.49 11.10
C PRO A 277 -25.20 -18.36 9.99
N ALA A 278 -25.00 -19.43 9.20
CA ALA A 278 -23.99 -19.44 8.13
C ALA A 278 -24.26 -18.38 7.04
N LYS A 279 -25.51 -17.97 6.87
CA LYS A 279 -25.91 -16.85 5.98
C LYS A 279 -25.31 -15.51 6.40
N ASP A 280 -24.96 -15.35 7.69
CA ASP A 280 -24.40 -14.12 8.24
C ASP A 280 -22.87 -14.09 8.19
N ALA A 281 -22.22 -15.11 7.61
CA ALA A 281 -20.76 -15.23 7.58
C ALA A 281 -20.04 -13.98 7.03
N ALA A 282 -20.61 -13.30 6.02
CA ALA A 282 -20.05 -12.06 5.48
C ALA A 282 -20.04 -10.91 6.50
N LYS A 283 -21.10 -10.81 7.31
CA LYS A 283 -21.20 -9.82 8.39
C LYS A 283 -20.25 -10.16 9.54
N VAL A 284 -20.16 -11.45 9.88
CA VAL A 284 -19.42 -11.95 11.05
C VAL A 284 -17.91 -11.97 10.82
N PHE A 285 -17.45 -12.51 9.68
CA PHE A 285 -16.03 -12.69 9.37
C PHE A 285 -15.47 -11.62 8.43
N GLY A 286 -16.27 -10.61 8.09
CA GLY A 286 -15.90 -9.53 7.17
C GLY A 286 -14.76 -8.62 7.66
N TYR A 287 -14.34 -8.75 8.92
CA TYR A 287 -13.21 -8.03 9.48
C TYR A 287 -11.86 -8.42 8.84
N ASN A 288 -11.78 -9.58 8.17
CA ASN A 288 -10.61 -9.97 7.38
C ASN A 288 -11.04 -10.75 6.12
N LYS A 289 -10.67 -10.23 4.94
CA LYS A 289 -11.07 -10.80 3.64
C LYS A 289 -10.59 -12.25 3.44
N ASP A 290 -9.42 -12.59 3.98
CA ASP A 290 -8.80 -13.90 3.78
C ASP A 290 -9.48 -14.95 4.65
N ILE A 291 -9.83 -14.57 5.90
CA ILE A 291 -10.65 -15.39 6.79
C ILE A 291 -12.06 -15.57 6.20
N LEU A 292 -12.71 -14.50 5.76
CA LEU A 292 -14.04 -14.58 5.15
C LEU A 292 -14.05 -15.54 3.94
N TRP A 293 -13.03 -15.46 3.09
CA TRP A 293 -12.93 -16.34 1.94
C TRP A 293 -12.75 -17.80 2.36
N ALA A 294 -11.88 -18.07 3.34
CA ALA A 294 -11.72 -19.42 3.88
C ALA A 294 -13.04 -19.98 4.41
N VAL A 295 -13.76 -19.20 5.23
CA VAL A 295 -15.09 -19.57 5.77
C VAL A 295 -16.07 -19.88 4.64
N GLN A 296 -16.27 -18.97 3.69
CA GLN A 296 -17.24 -19.15 2.61
C GLN A 296 -16.93 -20.36 1.73
N LYS A 297 -15.63 -20.61 1.46
CA LYS A 297 -15.20 -21.79 0.70
C LYS A 297 -15.51 -23.08 1.47
N LEU A 298 -15.13 -23.13 2.74
CA LEU A 298 -15.29 -24.34 3.56
C LEU A 298 -16.74 -24.61 3.95
N LEU A 299 -17.59 -23.60 4.10
CA LEU A 299 -19.03 -23.80 4.27
C LEU A 299 -19.66 -24.52 3.08
N LYS A 300 -19.28 -24.16 1.85
CA LYS A 300 -19.73 -24.88 0.64
C LYS A 300 -19.26 -26.34 0.65
N THR A 301 -18.03 -26.60 1.10
CA THR A 301 -17.49 -27.96 1.24
C THR A 301 -18.25 -28.75 2.30
N ALA A 302 -18.49 -28.16 3.48
CA ALA A 302 -19.22 -28.78 4.59
C ALA A 302 -20.67 -29.13 4.19
N GLN A 303 -21.37 -28.25 3.48
CA GLN A 303 -22.72 -28.49 2.96
C GLN A 303 -22.76 -29.69 1.99
N LYS A 304 -21.79 -29.77 1.07
CA LYS A 304 -21.67 -30.90 0.13
C LYS A 304 -21.41 -32.21 0.86
N HIS A 305 -20.56 -32.18 1.90
CA HIS A 305 -20.28 -33.36 2.71
C HIS A 305 -21.52 -33.83 3.48
N ALA A 306 -22.24 -32.93 4.16
CA ALA A 306 -23.48 -33.25 4.87
C ALA A 306 -24.54 -33.87 3.95
N ALA A 307 -24.72 -33.32 2.75
CA ALA A 307 -25.66 -33.85 1.75
C ALA A 307 -25.28 -35.23 1.22
N ARG A 308 -23.99 -35.59 1.20
CA ARG A 308 -23.52 -36.94 0.83
C ARG A 308 -23.74 -37.94 1.96
N SER A 309 -23.48 -37.55 3.20
CA SER A 309 -23.69 -38.43 4.37
C SER A 309 -25.17 -38.76 4.58
N ALA A 310 -26.08 -37.82 4.34
CA ALA A 310 -27.53 -38.05 4.44
C ALA A 310 -28.09 -38.99 3.35
N LYS A 311 -27.31 -39.29 2.30
CA LYS A 311 -27.68 -40.18 1.19
C LYS A 311 -27.08 -41.59 1.30
N LYS A 312 -26.21 -41.85 2.30
CA LYS A 312 -25.73 -43.21 2.56
C LYS A 312 -26.80 -43.95 3.39
N PRO A 313 -27.33 -45.08 2.88
CA PRO A 313 -28.32 -45.90 3.58
C PRO A 313 -27.75 -46.52 4.86
#